data_AF-A0A7C3CAZ0-F1
#
_entry.id   AF-A0A7C3CAZ0-F1
#
_cell.length_a   1.000
_cell.length_b   1.000
_cell.length_c   1.000
_cell.angle_alpha   90.00
_cell.angle_beta   90.00
_cell.angle_gamma   90.00
#
_symmetry.space_group_name_H-M   'P 1'
#
loop_
_entity.id
_entity.type
_entity.pdbx_description
1 polymer ?
#
loop_
_entity_poly.entity_id
_entity_poly.type
_entity_poly.pdbx_seq_one_letter_code
_entity_poly.pdbx_strand_id
1 'polypeptide(L)'
;MKRGLLFTFLLLMIHGLSFGQAQRKAFVEEFTNASCGPCASQNPDFNALIANNLDKVVVLKYQTDFPGYDPMNEQNPSEVDTRQAYYSVNGVPTAIIDGVTPGNDYGGGIGAWNITATNGYAGGPYGYNQAV
;
A
#
# COMPACT_ATOMS: atom_id res chain seq x y z
N MET A 1 -49.73 23.91 -9.52
CA MET A 1 -48.33 24.32 -9.81
C MET A 1 -47.42 24.27 -8.59
N LYS A 2 -47.78 24.83 -7.42
CA LYS A 2 -46.91 24.85 -6.22
C LYS A 2 -46.57 23.47 -5.62
N ARG A 3 -47.48 22.50 -5.68
CA ARG A 3 -47.25 21.12 -5.16
C ARG A 3 -46.25 20.32 -5.99
N GLY A 4 -46.23 20.51 -7.31
CA GLY A 4 -45.25 19.88 -8.19
C GLY A 4 -43.84 20.44 -7.98
N LEU A 5 -43.74 21.77 -7.80
CA LEU A 5 -42.46 22.44 -7.55
C LEU A 5 -41.81 21.97 -6.23
N LEU A 6 -42.61 21.75 -5.19
CA LEU A 6 -42.12 21.25 -3.90
C LEU A 6 -41.56 19.82 -4.02
N PHE A 7 -42.24 18.96 -4.79
CA PHE A 7 -41.80 17.59 -5.04
C PHE A 7 -40.47 17.54 -5.81
N THR A 8 -40.32 18.38 -6.85
CA THR A 8 -39.08 18.46 -7.62
C THR A 8 -37.91 18.96 -6.77
N PHE A 9 -38.15 19.93 -5.87
CA PHE A 9 -37.14 20.45 -4.96
C PHE A 9 -36.69 19.39 -3.93
N LEU A 10 -37.63 18.60 -3.41
CA LEU A 10 -37.33 17.50 -2.49
C LEU A 10 -36.50 16.39 -3.15
N LEU A 11 -36.82 16.05 -4.41
CA LEU A 11 -36.06 15.08 -5.21
C LEU A 11 -34.62 15.56 -5.47
N LEU A 12 -34.41 16.83 -5.78
CA LEU A 12 -33.06 17.39 -5.99
C LEU A 12 -32.21 17.40 -4.71
N MET A 13 -32.83 17.70 -3.55
CA MET A 13 -32.14 17.62 -2.25
C MET A 13 -31.68 16.20 -1.90
N ILE A 14 -32.49 15.18 -2.21
CA ILE A 14 -32.13 13.77 -1.96
C ILE A 14 -30.97 13.31 -2.86
N HIS A 15 -30.89 13.80 -4.10
CA HIS A 15 -29.74 13.52 -4.98
C HIS A 15 -28.44 14.20 -4.49
N GLY A 16 -28.54 15.41 -3.92
CA GLY A 16 -27.39 16.14 -3.38
C GLY A 16 -26.77 15.53 -2.12
N LEU A 17 -27.48 14.63 -1.43
CA LEU A 17 -26.99 13.92 -0.24
C LEU A 17 -26.38 12.56 -0.56
N SER A 18 -26.45 12.09 -1.82
CA SER A 18 -25.93 10.79 -2.26
C SER A 18 -24.42 10.82 -2.54
N PHE A 19 -23.62 11.42 -1.65
CA PHE A 19 -22.16 11.27 -1.68
C PHE A 19 -21.76 9.99 -0.94
N GLY A 20 -22.01 8.83 -1.57
CA GLY A 20 -21.49 7.52 -1.14
C GLY A 20 -20.08 7.21 -1.64
N GLN A 21 -19.35 8.23 -2.12
CA GLN A 21 -17.99 8.06 -2.64
C GLN A 21 -17.03 7.91 -1.44
N ALA A 22 -16.55 6.70 -1.20
CA ALA A 22 -15.47 6.49 -0.24
C ALA A 22 -14.19 7.12 -0.77
N GLN A 23 -13.41 7.77 0.10
CA GLN A 23 -12.11 8.29 -0.29
C GLN A 23 -11.21 7.15 -0.74
N ARG A 24 -10.62 7.26 -1.95
CA ARG A 24 -9.66 6.28 -2.45
C ARG A 24 -8.44 6.29 -1.53
N LYS A 25 -8.09 5.12 -1.02
CA LYS A 25 -6.85 4.88 -0.29
C LYS A 25 -5.82 4.25 -1.22
N ALA A 26 -4.55 4.57 -1.04
CA ALA A 26 -3.48 3.82 -1.68
C ALA A 26 -3.42 2.42 -1.06
N PHE A 27 -3.27 1.39 -1.89
CA PHE A 27 -3.08 0.03 -1.41
C PHE A 27 -1.61 -0.32 -1.45
N VAL A 28 -1.06 -0.71 -0.29
CA VAL A 28 0.34 -1.11 -0.14
C VAL A 28 0.43 -2.58 0.20
N GLU A 29 1.18 -3.32 -0.58
CA GLU A 29 1.49 -4.73 -0.34
C GLU A 29 2.97 -4.84 0.02
N GLU A 30 3.27 -5.08 1.29
CA GLU A 30 4.63 -5.27 1.79
C GLU A 30 4.95 -6.76 1.84
N PHE A 31 6.02 -7.18 1.18
CA PHE A 31 6.66 -8.48 1.33
C PHE A 31 7.78 -8.36 2.36
N THR A 32 7.73 -9.19 3.40
CA THR A 32 8.64 -9.14 4.55
C THR A 32 8.83 -10.55 5.13
N ASN A 33 9.74 -10.71 6.09
CA ASN A 33 10.03 -12.00 6.71
C ASN A 33 10.61 -11.81 8.12
N ALA A 34 10.20 -12.65 9.06
CA ALA A 34 10.61 -12.60 10.47
C ALA A 34 12.12 -12.85 10.69
N SER A 35 12.78 -13.59 9.79
CA SER A 35 14.21 -13.87 9.83
C SER A 35 15.06 -12.87 9.01
N CYS A 36 14.45 -11.85 8.42
CA CYS A 36 15.12 -10.87 7.58
C CYS A 36 15.62 -9.65 8.40
N GLY A 37 16.93 -9.52 8.55
CA GLY A 37 17.56 -8.40 9.28
C GLY A 37 17.18 -7.01 8.74
N PRO A 38 17.29 -6.74 7.43
CA PRO A 38 16.83 -5.47 6.85
C PRO A 38 15.34 -5.22 7.08
N CYS A 39 14.49 -6.25 7.02
CA CYS A 39 13.06 -6.14 7.28
C CYS A 39 12.79 -5.71 8.72
N ALA A 40 13.46 -6.35 9.69
CA ALA A 40 13.35 -5.99 11.10
C ALA A 40 13.76 -4.53 11.37
N SER A 41 14.79 -4.04 10.67
CA SER A 41 15.25 -2.65 10.79
C SER A 41 14.23 -1.63 10.28
N GLN A 42 13.46 -1.97 9.24
CA GLN A 42 12.57 -1.04 8.53
C GLN A 42 11.13 -1.09 9.03
N ASN A 43 10.71 -2.23 9.59
CA ASN A 43 9.36 -2.44 10.13
C ASN A 43 8.89 -1.34 11.12
N PRO A 44 9.71 -0.86 12.08
CA PRO A 44 9.27 0.17 13.02
C PRO A 44 8.85 1.47 12.35
N ASP A 45 9.69 1.99 11.45
CA ASP A 45 9.43 3.25 10.73
C ASP A 45 8.25 3.10 9.77
N PHE A 46 8.16 1.97 9.06
CA PHE A 46 7.04 1.71 8.16
C PHE A 46 5.71 1.61 8.92
N ASN A 47 5.68 0.90 10.05
CA ASN A 47 4.49 0.82 10.90
C ASN A 47 4.08 2.19 11.45
N ALA A 48 5.04 3.03 11.83
CA ALA A 48 4.78 4.40 12.29
C ALA A 48 4.19 5.27 11.15
N LEU A 49 4.70 5.15 9.92
CA LEU A 49 4.16 5.85 8.77
C LEU A 49 2.70 5.45 8.51
N ILE A 50 2.38 4.16 8.56
CA ILE A 50 1.02 3.63 8.37
C ILE A 50 0.08 4.14 9.45
N ALA A 51 0.50 4.07 10.72
CA ALA A 51 -0.30 4.51 11.86
C ALA A 51 -0.67 6.00 11.74
N ASN A 52 0.20 6.82 11.17
CA ASN A 52 -0.03 8.24 10.94
C ASN A 52 -0.86 8.55 9.68
N ASN A 53 -1.19 7.56 8.84
CA ASN A 53 -1.87 7.74 7.56
C ASN A 53 -3.01 6.73 7.32
N LEU A 54 -3.64 6.22 8.38
CA LEU A 54 -4.71 5.21 8.28
C LEU A 54 -5.93 5.65 7.45
N ASP A 55 -6.14 6.96 7.28
CA ASP A 55 -7.17 7.55 6.43
C ASP A 55 -6.79 7.57 4.93
N LYS A 56 -5.50 7.40 4.61
CA LYS A 56 -4.96 7.47 3.24
C LYS A 56 -4.49 6.13 2.69
N VAL A 57 -4.11 5.17 3.53
CA VAL A 57 -3.55 3.89 3.08
C VAL A 57 -4.29 2.68 3.63
N VAL A 58 -4.28 1.60 2.85
CA VAL A 58 -4.61 0.24 3.29
C VAL A 58 -3.37 -0.61 3.04
N VAL A 59 -2.96 -1.40 4.03
CA VAL A 59 -1.72 -2.18 3.94
C VAL A 59 -1.99 -3.64 4.19
N LEU A 60 -1.41 -4.49 3.35
CA LEU A 60 -1.35 -5.93 3.52
C LEU A 60 0.11 -6.37 3.58
N LYS A 61 0.46 -7.20 4.56
CA LYS A 61 1.81 -7.72 4.74
C LYS A 61 1.85 -9.21 4.39
N TYR A 62 2.61 -9.56 3.36
CA TYR A 62 2.90 -10.93 2.97
C TYR A 62 4.21 -11.37 3.62
N GLN A 63 4.11 -12.44 4.42
CA GLN A 63 5.24 -13.02 5.13
C GLN A 63 5.83 -14.11 4.24
N THR A 64 6.97 -13.84 3.61
CA THR A 64 7.60 -14.73 2.62
C THR A 64 8.28 -15.92 3.28
N ASP A 65 8.57 -16.97 2.51
CA ASP A 65 9.31 -18.16 2.95
C ASP A 65 10.84 -17.97 2.93
N PHE A 66 11.31 -16.81 2.46
CA PHE A 66 12.73 -16.41 2.38
C PHE A 66 12.97 -15.05 3.06
N PRO A 67 14.20 -14.73 3.49
CA PRO A 67 15.43 -15.52 3.39
C PRO A 67 15.58 -16.61 4.46
N GLY A 68 14.62 -16.70 5.39
CA GLY A 68 14.66 -17.69 6.46
C GLY A 68 13.26 -18.00 6.98
N TYR A 69 13.22 -18.74 8.08
CA TYR A 69 11.97 -19.20 8.65
C TYR A 69 11.06 -18.04 9.11
N ASP A 70 9.78 -18.13 8.77
CA ASP A 70 8.75 -17.23 9.28
C ASP A 70 7.50 -18.03 9.69
N PRO A 71 7.15 -18.07 11.00
CA PRO A 71 5.96 -18.81 11.46
C PRO A 71 4.63 -18.21 10.95
N MET A 72 4.63 -16.97 10.46
CA MET A 72 3.45 -16.36 9.86
C MET A 72 3.24 -16.83 8.41
N ASN A 73 4.30 -17.17 7.69
CA ASN A 73 4.18 -17.75 6.34
C ASN A 73 3.45 -19.10 6.38
N GLU A 74 3.65 -19.90 7.44
CA GLU A 74 2.98 -21.21 7.61
C GLU A 74 1.45 -21.12 7.62
N GLN A 75 0.88 -19.94 7.88
CA GLN A 75 -0.57 -19.75 7.95
C GLN A 75 -1.23 -19.63 6.58
N ASN A 76 -0.50 -19.14 5.58
CA ASN A 76 -1.00 -18.86 4.23
C ASN A 76 0.09 -18.92 3.14
N PRO A 77 0.89 -20.00 3.07
CA PRO A 77 2.09 -20.02 2.22
C PRO A 77 1.76 -19.96 0.73
N SER A 78 0.65 -20.57 0.30
CA SER A 78 0.20 -20.60 -1.09
C SER A 78 -0.20 -19.22 -1.63
N GLU A 79 -0.90 -18.44 -0.83
CA GLU A 79 -1.38 -17.11 -1.18
C GLU A 79 -0.22 -16.13 -1.25
N VAL A 80 0.72 -16.24 -0.30
CA VAL A 80 1.94 -15.44 -0.31
C VAL A 80 2.77 -15.76 -1.55
N ASP A 81 3.04 -17.04 -1.83
CA ASP A 81 3.83 -17.47 -3.00
C ASP A 81 3.19 -17.01 -4.32
N THR A 82 1.86 -17.19 -4.46
CA THR A 82 1.10 -16.72 -5.62
C THR A 82 1.27 -15.21 -5.83
N ARG A 83 1.19 -14.42 -4.75
CA ARG A 83 1.31 -12.96 -4.86
C ARG A 83 2.75 -12.51 -5.09
N GLN A 84 3.72 -13.16 -4.47
CA GLN A 84 5.14 -12.91 -4.69
C GLN A 84 5.51 -13.16 -6.15
N ALA A 85 5.07 -14.29 -6.72
CA ALA A 85 5.30 -14.64 -8.12
C ALA A 85 4.66 -13.62 -9.07
N TYR A 86 3.42 -13.18 -8.79
CA TYR A 86 2.74 -12.16 -9.59
C TYR A 86 3.55 -10.86 -9.73
N TYR A 87 4.20 -10.42 -8.65
CA TYR A 87 5.03 -9.21 -8.65
C TYR A 87 6.51 -9.46 -8.95
N SER A 88 6.91 -10.72 -9.15
CA SER A 88 8.32 -11.10 -9.34
C SER A 88 9.22 -10.58 -8.22
N VAL A 89 8.74 -10.67 -6.98
CA VAL A 89 9.49 -10.24 -5.79
C VAL A 89 10.59 -11.27 -5.49
N ASN A 90 11.85 -10.82 -5.62
CA ASN A 90 13.05 -11.65 -5.43
C ASN A 90 13.87 -11.25 -4.20
N GLY A 91 13.40 -10.28 -3.42
CA GLY A 91 14.07 -9.74 -2.25
C GLY A 91 13.05 -9.16 -1.28
N VAL A 92 13.37 -9.18 0.02
CA VAL A 92 12.57 -8.54 1.06
C VAL A 92 13.47 -7.66 1.94
N PRO A 93 12.97 -6.51 2.44
CA PRO A 93 11.58 -6.05 2.37
C PRO A 93 11.25 -5.36 1.03
N THR A 94 10.05 -5.61 0.49
CA THR A 94 9.61 -4.99 -0.78
C THR A 94 8.18 -4.50 -0.69
N ALA A 95 7.90 -3.25 -1.05
CA ALA A 95 6.55 -2.71 -1.15
C ALA A 95 6.11 -2.51 -2.59
N ILE A 96 4.86 -2.89 -2.84
CA ILE A 96 4.11 -2.61 -4.05
C ILE A 96 3.03 -1.60 -3.70
N ILE A 97 2.88 -0.53 -4.49
CA ILE A 97 1.88 0.51 -4.23
C ILE A 97 0.94 0.61 -5.43
N ASP A 98 -0.35 0.42 -5.19
CA ASP A 98 -1.40 0.40 -6.21
C ASP A 98 -1.10 -0.58 -7.36
N GLY A 99 -0.45 -1.70 -7.03
CA GLY A 99 -0.07 -2.74 -7.97
C GLY A 99 1.15 -2.43 -8.83
N VAL A 100 1.93 -1.39 -8.49
CA VAL A 100 3.15 -1.01 -9.17
C VAL A 100 4.33 -1.08 -8.21
N THR A 101 5.42 -1.73 -8.64
CA THR A 101 6.70 -1.73 -7.90
C THR A 101 7.37 -0.36 -8.05
N PRO A 102 7.49 0.45 -6.98
CA PRO A 102 8.04 1.79 -7.09
C PRO A 102 9.52 1.79 -7.52
N GLY A 103 9.82 2.53 -8.60
CA GLY A 103 11.17 2.80 -9.09
C GLY A 103 11.52 4.29 -8.99
N ASN A 104 12.68 4.68 -9.52
CA ASN A 104 13.12 6.10 -9.56
C ASN A 104 12.06 7.07 -10.13
N ASP A 105 11.23 6.58 -11.05
CA ASP A 105 10.20 7.37 -11.75
C ASP A 105 8.80 7.23 -11.13
N TYR A 106 8.67 6.53 -10.01
CA TYR A 106 7.38 6.38 -9.32
C TYR A 106 6.90 7.72 -8.77
N GLY A 107 5.68 8.13 -9.13
CA GLY A 107 5.04 9.33 -8.59
C GLY A 107 5.04 10.57 -9.47
N GLY A 108 5.23 10.51 -10.80
CA GLY A 108 4.96 11.66 -11.68
C GLY A 108 5.66 12.98 -11.31
N GLY A 109 6.80 12.93 -10.62
CA GLY A 109 7.54 14.09 -10.11
C GLY A 109 7.27 14.48 -8.64
N ILE A 110 6.50 13.71 -7.89
CA ILE A 110 6.26 13.92 -6.45
C ILE A 110 6.90 12.77 -5.67
N GLY A 111 8.15 12.95 -5.25
CA GLY A 111 8.86 12.02 -4.37
C GLY A 111 9.53 10.86 -5.09
N ALA A 112 10.70 11.13 -5.68
CA ALA A 112 11.51 10.08 -6.30
C ALA A 112 11.91 9.03 -5.25
N TRP A 113 11.45 7.79 -5.44
CA TRP A 113 12.08 6.62 -4.83
C TRP A 113 13.52 6.56 -5.36
N ASN A 114 14.42 7.35 -4.78
CA ASN A 114 15.77 7.58 -5.27
C ASN A 114 16.67 6.40 -4.94
N ILE A 115 16.40 5.29 -5.63
CA ILE A 115 17.11 4.02 -5.55
C ILE A 115 18.57 4.23 -5.93
N THR A 116 18.83 5.11 -6.91
CA THR A 116 20.19 5.41 -7.38
C THR A 116 21.08 6.06 -6.32
N ALA A 117 20.54 6.94 -5.47
CA ALA A 117 21.32 7.57 -4.40
C ALA A 117 21.52 6.68 -3.17
N THR A 118 20.71 5.62 -3.03
CA THR A 118 20.68 4.75 -1.84
C THR A 118 21.25 3.36 -2.07
N ASN A 119 21.70 3.03 -3.29
CA ASN A 119 22.08 1.68 -3.71
C ASN A 119 20.98 0.63 -3.41
N GLY A 120 19.72 1.05 -3.46
CA GLY A 120 18.56 0.19 -3.21
C GLY A 120 18.15 -0.63 -4.44
N TYR A 121 16.94 -1.17 -4.37
CA TYR A 121 16.24 -1.78 -5.51
C TYR A 121 14.77 -1.30 -5.54
N ALA A 122 14.08 -1.54 -6.66
CA ALA A 122 12.68 -1.12 -6.84
C ALA A 122 11.75 -1.75 -5.79
N GLY A 123 10.92 -0.93 -5.14
CA GLY A 123 10.09 -1.33 -4.01
C GLY A 123 10.86 -1.61 -2.72
N GLY A 124 12.20 -1.49 -2.72
CA GLY A 124 13.03 -1.73 -1.55
C GLY A 124 12.92 -0.66 -0.45
N PRO A 125 13.55 -0.87 0.70
CA PRO A 125 13.24 -0.19 1.95
C PRO A 125 13.35 1.34 1.97
N TYR A 126 14.12 1.92 1.06
CA TYR A 126 14.40 3.36 1.01
C TYR A 126 13.20 4.24 0.61
N GLY A 127 12.06 3.66 0.27
CA GLY A 127 10.81 4.41 0.07
C GLY A 127 9.84 4.37 1.25
N TYR A 128 10.05 3.53 2.27
CA TYR A 128 9.17 3.45 3.45
C TYR A 128 9.21 4.69 4.35
N ASN A 129 10.23 5.52 4.21
CA ASN A 129 10.42 6.75 4.98
C ASN A 129 10.15 8.02 4.16
N GLN A 130 9.74 7.88 2.90
CA GLN A 130 9.43 9.03 2.06
C GLN A 130 7.99 9.44 2.34
N ALA A 131 7.80 10.71 2.73
CA ALA A 131 6.48 11.28 2.93
C ALA A 131 5.68 11.12 1.63
N VAL A 132 4.63 10.31 1.69
CA VAL A 132 3.62 10.20 0.63
C VAL A 132 2.80 11.48 0.55
#